data_AF-A0A673CQC0-F1
#
_entry.id   AF-A0A673CQC0-F1
#
_cell.length_a   1.000
_cell.length_b   1.000
_cell.length_c   1.000
_cell.angle_alpha   90.00
_cell.angle_beta   90.00
_cell.angle_gamma   90.00
#
_symmetry.space_group_name_H-M   'P 1'
#
loop_
_entity.id
_entity.type
_entity.pdbx_description
1 polymer ?
#
loop_
_entity_poly.entity_id
_entity_poly.type
_entity_poly.pdbx_seq_one_letter_code
_entity_poly.pdbx_strand_id
1 'polypeptide(L)'
;MVITLAVQTQVPQIQPPKSTDIAVYMGKSVTLDCFASGKPTAQISWILPDRTFNGTLQIHSKITLTDEGKYVCVAQNSSQPRISSDIKLCCNWYSKA
;
A
#
# COMPACT_ATOMS: atom_id res chain seq x y z
N MET A 1 -32.09 16.76 -30.15
CA MET A 1 -31.14 16.99 -29.03
C MET A 1 -30.36 15.72 -28.81
N VAL A 2 -29.04 15.82 -28.67
CA VAL A 2 -28.18 14.68 -28.29
C VAL A 2 -27.65 15.01 -26.89
N ILE A 3 -27.94 14.16 -25.91
CA ILE A 3 -27.39 14.31 -24.55
C ILE A 3 -26.15 13.43 -24.50
N THR A 4 -24.97 14.05 -24.42
CA THR A 4 -23.71 13.32 -24.29
C THR A 4 -23.46 13.05 -22.81
N LEU A 5 -23.56 11.79 -22.38
CA LEU A 5 -23.18 11.36 -21.04
C LEU A 5 -21.65 11.23 -20.98
N ALA A 6 -20.98 12.12 -20.24
CA ALA A 6 -19.56 11.99 -19.96
C ALA A 6 -19.37 11.17 -18.67
N VAL A 7 -18.69 10.03 -18.76
CA VAL A 7 -18.26 9.27 -17.56
C VAL A 7 -17.11 10.04 -16.92
N GLN A 8 -17.35 10.62 -15.75
CA GLN A 8 -16.29 11.32 -15.01
C GLN A 8 -15.27 10.32 -14.47
N THR A 9 -14.12 10.24 -15.12
CA THR A 9 -12.99 9.45 -14.63
C THR A 9 -12.01 10.34 -13.86
N GLN A 10 -11.39 9.82 -12.80
CA GLN A 10 -10.32 10.47 -12.06
C GLN A 10 -9.19 9.46 -11.84
N VAL A 11 -7.96 9.91 -12.11
CA VAL A 11 -6.74 9.12 -11.89
C VAL A 11 -6.70 8.70 -10.41
N PRO A 12 -6.39 7.43 -10.10
CA PRO A 12 -6.18 7.01 -8.74
C PRO A 12 -5.08 7.86 -8.10
N GLN A 13 -5.25 8.24 -6.85
CA GLN A 13 -4.22 8.94 -6.06
C GLN A 13 -4.04 8.17 -4.76
N ILE A 14 -2.85 7.63 -4.54
CA ILE A 14 -2.50 7.01 -3.27
C ILE A 14 -2.29 8.14 -2.27
N GLN A 15 -3.04 8.12 -1.17
CA GLN A 15 -2.80 9.04 -0.06
C GLN A 15 -1.40 8.76 0.50
N PRO A 16 -0.62 9.81 0.80
CA PRO A 16 0.70 9.62 1.36
C PRO A 16 0.60 8.74 2.62
N PRO A 17 1.40 7.67 2.72
CA PRO A 17 1.39 6.82 3.90
C PRO A 17 1.82 7.66 5.10
N LYS A 18 1.35 7.30 6.31
CA LYS A 18 1.78 7.97 7.55
C LYS A 18 3.30 7.98 7.72
N SER A 19 3.96 6.94 7.22
CA SER A 19 5.42 6.80 7.18
C SER A 19 5.82 5.96 5.97
N THR A 20 6.84 6.40 5.23
CA THR A 20 7.45 5.64 4.13
C THR A 20 8.51 4.66 4.63
N ASP A 21 9.14 4.98 5.76
CA ASP A 21 10.12 4.15 6.45
C ASP A 21 9.59 3.82 7.84
N ILE A 22 9.22 2.56 8.04
CA ILE A 22 8.65 2.09 9.29
C ILE A 22 9.68 1.22 10.01
N ALA A 23 10.05 1.67 11.19
CA ALA A 23 10.97 0.99 12.08
C ALA A 23 10.20 0.24 13.17
N VAL A 24 10.36 -1.08 13.25
CA VAL A 24 9.62 -1.90 14.24
C VAL A 24 10.54 -2.84 14.99
N TYR A 25 10.24 -3.04 16.27
CA TYR A 25 10.93 -4.02 17.12
C TYR A 25 10.39 -5.43 16.89
N MET A 26 11.27 -6.43 17.01
CA MET A 26 10.86 -7.84 16.90
C MET A 26 9.75 -8.18 17.90
N GLY A 27 8.80 -9.01 17.46
CA GLY A 27 7.69 -9.44 18.31
C GLY A 27 6.57 -8.41 18.49
N LYS A 28 6.72 -7.19 17.93
CA LYS A 28 5.63 -6.21 17.81
C LYS A 28 4.86 -6.42 16.51
N SER A 29 3.61 -5.97 16.49
CA SER A 29 2.80 -5.89 15.28
C SER A 29 2.91 -4.51 14.66
N VAL A 30 2.85 -4.45 13.33
CA VAL A 30 2.73 -3.21 12.57
C VAL A 30 1.60 -3.34 11.58
N THR A 31 0.89 -2.24 11.36
CA THR A 31 -0.13 -2.16 10.32
C THR A 31 0.39 -1.24 9.22
N LEU A 32 0.47 -1.76 8.00
CA LEU A 32 0.78 -0.99 6.80
C LEU A 32 -0.55 -0.55 6.17
N ASP A 33 -0.96 0.68 6.42
CA ASP A 33 -2.16 1.24 5.82
C ASP A 33 -1.84 1.90 4.48
N CYS A 34 -2.64 1.59 3.45
CA CYS A 34 -2.63 2.30 2.19
C CYS A 34 -4.06 2.63 1.80
N PHE A 35 -4.27 3.87 1.39
CA PHE A 35 -5.55 4.38 0.91
C PHE A 35 -5.36 5.01 -0.46
N ALA A 36 -6.31 4.77 -1.36
CA ALA A 36 -6.31 5.38 -2.68
C ALA A 36 -7.68 6.00 -2.95
N SER A 37 -7.69 7.23 -3.46
CA SER A 37 -8.86 7.87 -4.04
C SER A 37 -8.84 7.70 -5.55
N GLY A 38 -9.97 7.89 -6.22
CA GLY A 38 -10.10 7.76 -7.68
C GLY A 38 -11.56 7.58 -8.10
N LYS A 39 -11.86 7.81 -9.37
CA LYS A 39 -13.21 7.57 -9.95
C LYS A 39 -13.09 6.80 -11.26
N PRO A 40 -13.74 5.62 -11.40
CA PRO A 40 -14.35 4.80 -10.35
C PRO A 40 -13.40 4.47 -9.17
N THR A 41 -13.95 4.00 -8.05
CA THR A 41 -13.17 3.73 -6.83
C THR A 41 -11.99 2.81 -7.14
N ALA A 42 -10.78 3.22 -6.75
CA ALA A 42 -9.58 2.42 -6.96
C ALA A 42 -9.54 1.22 -6.01
N GLN A 43 -9.21 0.05 -6.54
CA GLN A 43 -8.90 -1.14 -5.77
C GLN A 43 -7.44 -1.08 -5.33
N ILE A 44 -7.21 -1.48 -4.08
CA ILE A 44 -5.89 -1.50 -3.46
C ILE A 44 -5.41 -2.94 -3.42
N SER A 45 -4.13 -3.13 -3.73
CA SER A 45 -3.46 -4.42 -3.64
C SER A 45 -2.03 -4.22 -3.15
N TRP A 46 -1.46 -5.24 -2.50
CA TRP A 46 -0.10 -5.19 -1.99
C TRP A 46 0.80 -6.20 -2.70
N ILE A 47 2.03 -5.76 -2.94
CA ILE A 47 3.14 -6.61 -3.37
C ILE A 47 4.10 -6.69 -2.20
N LEU A 48 4.30 -7.91 -1.70
CA LEU A 48 5.22 -8.19 -0.60
C LEU A 48 6.68 -8.28 -1.09
N PRO A 49 7.68 -8.21 -0.20
CA PRO A 49 9.09 -8.32 -0.55
C PRO A 49 9.45 -9.63 -1.27
N ASP A 50 8.75 -10.71 -0.95
CA ASP A 50 8.84 -12.03 -1.59
C ASP A 50 8.14 -12.11 -2.97
N ARG A 51 7.59 -10.98 -3.44
CA ARG A 51 6.81 -10.82 -4.67
C ARG A 51 5.45 -11.50 -4.65
N THR A 52 4.94 -11.89 -3.48
CA THR A 52 3.60 -12.45 -3.36
C THR A 52 2.55 -11.34 -3.48
N PHE A 53 1.52 -11.57 -4.30
CA PHE A 53 0.41 -10.63 -4.48
C PHE A 53 -0.63 -10.90 -3.39
N ASN A 54 -0.79 -9.97 -2.45
CA ASN A 54 -1.79 -10.09 -1.39
C ASN A 54 -2.77 -8.92 -1.51
N GLY A 55 -4.00 -9.21 -1.92
CA GLY A 55 -5.02 -8.19 -2.22
C GLY A 55 -5.34 -7.31 -1.01
N THR A 56 -5.60 -7.92 0.15
CA THR A 56 -5.92 -7.19 1.40
C THR A 56 -4.96 -7.66 2.49
N LEU A 57 -3.81 -7.01 2.59
CA LEU A 57 -2.80 -7.38 3.57
C LEU A 57 -3.16 -6.80 4.95
N GLN A 58 -3.73 -7.64 5.83
CA GLN A 58 -3.67 -7.39 7.27
C GLN A 58 -2.54 -8.25 7.85
N ILE A 59 -1.37 -7.66 8.06
CA ILE A 59 -0.25 -8.35 8.73
C ILE A 59 -0.58 -8.41 10.23
N HIS A 60 -1.30 -9.44 10.66
CA HIS A 60 -1.57 -9.70 12.08
C HIS A 60 -0.46 -10.53 12.76
N SER A 61 0.65 -10.81 12.09
CA SER A 61 1.73 -11.63 12.63
C SER A 61 2.85 -10.76 13.19
N LYS A 62 3.29 -11.11 14.40
CA LYS A 62 4.51 -10.60 15.04
C LYS A 62 5.62 -10.46 14.02
N ILE A 63 6.18 -9.27 13.86
CA ILE A 63 7.27 -9.04 12.90
C ILE A 63 8.48 -9.88 13.26
N THR A 64 8.98 -10.57 12.24
CA THR A 64 10.20 -11.37 12.22
C THR A 64 11.20 -10.76 11.25
N LEU A 65 12.45 -11.24 11.27
CA LEU A 65 13.50 -10.79 10.35
C LEU A 65 13.15 -11.01 8.87
N THR A 66 12.30 -11.98 8.57
CA THR A 66 11.87 -12.27 7.19
C THR A 66 10.84 -11.29 6.66
N ASP A 67 10.24 -10.47 7.52
CA ASP A 67 9.28 -9.43 7.13
C ASP A 67 9.99 -8.13 6.73
N GLU A 68 11.30 -8.02 6.90
CA GLU A 68 12.05 -6.87 6.42
C GLU A 68 12.01 -6.80 4.89
N GLY A 69 11.68 -5.62 4.36
CA GLY A 69 11.75 -5.41 2.92
C GLY A 69 10.90 -4.26 2.41
N LYS A 70 10.77 -4.23 1.09
CA LYS A 70 10.01 -3.23 0.36
C LYS A 70 8.60 -3.76 0.09
N TYR A 71 7.62 -3.14 0.71
CA TYR A 71 6.19 -3.38 0.47
C TYR A 71 5.69 -2.33 -0.51
N VAL A 72 4.96 -2.76 -1.55
CA VAL A 72 4.45 -1.85 -2.57
C VAL A 72 2.93 -1.89 -2.55
N CYS A 73 2.31 -0.75 -2.27
CA CYS A 73 0.89 -0.57 -2.45
C CYS A 73 0.61 -0.20 -3.91
N VAL A 74 -0.34 -0.89 -4.53
CA VAL A 74 -0.78 -0.64 -5.90
C VAL A 74 -2.25 -0.25 -5.88
N ALA A 75 -2.56 0.92 -6.44
CA ALA A 75 -3.92 1.38 -6.64
C ALA A 75 -4.29 1.29 -8.12
N GLN A 76 -5.38 0.58 -8.42
CA GLN A 76 -5.84 0.35 -9.77
C GLN A 76 -7.33 0.67 -9.90
N ASN A 77 -7.70 1.31 -11.00
CA ASN A 77 -9.09 1.59 -11.33
C ASN A 77 -9.37 1.11 -12.76
N SER A 78 -10.61 0.73 -13.08
CA SER A 78 -11.00 0.20 -14.38
C SER A 78 -10.84 1.19 -15.54
N SER A 79 -10.81 2.49 -15.24
CA SER A 79 -10.77 3.55 -16.25
C SER A 79 -9.43 4.27 -16.37
N GLN A 80 -8.42 3.91 -15.56
CA GLN A 80 -7.18 4.68 -15.42
C GLN A 80 -5.96 3.77 -15.23
N PRO A 81 -4.73 4.21 -15.57
CA PRO A 81 -3.52 3.46 -15.30
C PRO A 81 -3.33 3.16 -13.82
N ARG A 82 -2.69 2.03 -13.51
CA ARG A 82 -2.30 1.68 -12.14
C ARG A 82 -1.19 2.63 -11.64
N ILE A 83 -1.26 3.01 -10.37
CA ILE A 83 -0.18 3.71 -9.67
C ILE A 83 0.30 2.88 -8.48
N SER A 84 1.52 3.14 -8.03
CA SER A 84 2.11 2.42 -6.90
C SER A 84 2.88 3.35 -5.98
N SER A 85 2.87 3.02 -4.69
CA SER A 85 3.66 3.69 -3.65
C SER A 85 4.44 2.64 -2.87
N ASP A 86 5.67 2.96 -2.50
CA ASP A 86 6.52 2.06 -1.74
C ASP A 86 6.64 2.44 -0.27
N ILE A 87 6.69 1.39 0.55
CA ILE A 87 6.86 1.45 1.99
C ILE A 87 7.99 0.50 2.35
N LYS A 88 9.02 1.04 3.00
CA LYS A 88 10.14 0.25 3.49
C LYS A 88 9.87 -0.11 4.95
N LEU A 89 9.79 -1.41 5.21
CA LEU A 89 9.74 -1.92 6.57
C LEU A 89 11.18 -2.31 6.96
N CYS A 90 11.75 -1.55 7.89
CA CYS A 90 13.04 -1.83 8.50
C CYS A 90 12.79 -2.35 9.92
N CYS A 91 13.49 -3.40 10.33
CA CYS A 91 13.54 -3.71 11.75
C CYS A 91 14.55 -2.76 12.39
N ASN A 92 14.18 -2.05 13.46
CA ASN A 92 15.19 -1.31 14.23
C ASN A 92 15.99 -2.32 15.04
N TRP A 93 17.10 -2.80 14.48
CA TRP A 93 18.01 -3.70 15.19
C TRP A 93 18.90 -2.93 16.19
N TYR A 94 19.00 -1.60 16.04
CA TYR A 94 19.86 -0.73 16.84
C TYR A 94 19.28 0.68 17.01
N SER A 95 18.40 0.90 17.99
CA SER A 95 18.29 2.21 18.64
C SER A 95 17.94 2.06 20.12
N LYS A 96 19.02 1.92 20.90
CA LYS A 96 19.21 2.19 22.34
C LYS A 96 18.28 1.53 23.37
N ALA A 97 18.94 0.74 24.23
CA ALA A 97 18.99 0.82 25.70
C ALA A 97 17.68 1.12 26.45
#